data_AF-A0A1R2BLK3-F1
#
_entry.id   AF-A0A1R2BLK3-F1
#
_cell.length_a   1.000
_cell.length_b   1.000
_cell.length_c   1.000
_cell.angle_alpha   90.00
_cell.angle_beta   90.00
_cell.angle_gamma   90.00
#
_symmetry.space_group_name_H-M   'P 1'
#
loop_
_entity.id
_entity.type
_entity.pdbx_description
1 polymer ?
#
loop_
_entity_poly.entity_id
_entity_poly.type
_entity_poly.pdbx_seq_one_letter_code
_entity_poly.pdbx_strand_id
1 'polypeptide(L)'
;MLSFLWKSYIKNLDQWPLLTKALTGVVFSYFGDFICQKVIEKSEFSHERSKVFCSYGLVEAVIGGHFWLNFLERSFGTKRTLKNALVKTTVDVGLFAPFDLLLFMTWTNKLENS
;
A
#
# COMPACT_ATOMS: atom_id res chain seq x y z
N MET A 1 27.68 -0.83 -2.21
CA MET A 1 26.77 -0.17 -1.26
C MET A 1 25.31 -0.55 -1.50
N LEU A 2 24.76 -0.35 -2.71
CA LEU A 2 23.35 -0.68 -3.03
C LEU A 2 22.99 -2.16 -2.83
N SER A 3 23.88 -3.08 -3.19
CA SER A 3 23.69 -4.52 -3.02
C SER A 3 23.63 -4.97 -1.55
N PHE A 4 24.27 -4.23 -0.64
CA PHE A 4 24.23 -4.51 0.80
C PHE A 4 22.89 -4.06 1.41
N LEU A 5 22.44 -2.84 1.06
CA LEU A 5 21.13 -2.33 1.49
C LEU A 5 19.99 -3.23 1.00
N TRP A 6 20.06 -3.68 -0.25
CA TRP A 6 19.09 -4.60 -0.83
C TRP A 6 19.03 -5.92 -0.05
N LYS A 7 20.18 -6.54 0.24
CA LYS A 7 20.24 -7.77 1.04
C LYS A 7 19.67 -7.58 2.44
N SER A 8 19.95 -6.45 3.08
CA SER A 8 19.40 -6.13 4.41
C SER A 8 17.89 -5.93 4.37
N TYR A 9 17.36 -5.28 3.31
CA TYR A 9 15.93 -5.13 3.11
C TYR A 9 15.23 -6.47 2.95
N ILE A 10 15.73 -7.34 2.07
CA ILE A 10 15.17 -8.68 1.87
C ILE A 10 15.20 -9.50 3.17
N LYS A 11 16.30 -9.44 3.94
CA LYS A 11 16.39 -10.10 5.24
C LYS A 11 15.31 -9.60 6.22
N ASN A 12 15.08 -8.30 6.28
CA ASN A 12 14.04 -7.71 7.14
C ASN A 12 12.64 -8.08 6.66
N LEU A 13 12.44 -8.17 5.35
CA LEU A 13 11.17 -8.61 4.75
C LEU A 13 10.84 -10.06 5.12
N ASP A 14 11.85 -10.94 5.21
CA ASP A 14 11.66 -12.33 5.65
C ASP A 14 11.45 -12.46 7.16
N GLN A 15 12.20 -11.70 7.97
CA GLN A 15 12.12 -11.79 9.43
C GLN A 15 10.91 -11.07 10.03
N TRP A 16 10.56 -9.90 9.49
CA TRP A 16 9.48 -9.04 9.98
C TRP A 16 8.64 -8.52 8.80
N PRO A 17 7.91 -9.41 8.11
CA PRO A 17 7.22 -9.08 6.86
C PRO A 17 6.16 -7.99 7.03
N LEU A 18 5.41 -8.01 8.14
CA LEU A 18 4.34 -7.02 8.39
C LEU A 18 4.93 -5.63 8.63
N LEU A 19 5.92 -5.53 9.53
CA LEU A 19 6.56 -4.25 9.86
C LEU A 19 7.27 -3.65 8.63
N THR A 20 8.03 -4.48 7.90
CA THR A 20 8.79 -4.01 6.74
C THR A 20 7.86 -3.51 5.64
N LYS A 21 6.74 -4.22 5.38
CA LYS A 21 5.71 -3.78 4.43
C LYS A 21 5.01 -2.50 4.89
N ALA A 22 4.62 -2.41 6.16
CA ALA A 22 3.99 -1.23 6.71
C ALA A 22 4.87 0.03 6.58
N LEU A 23 6.16 -0.08 6.94
CA LEU A 23 7.12 1.01 6.80
C LEU A 23 7.35 1.38 5.33
N THR A 24 7.39 0.38 4.45
CA THR A 24 7.48 0.63 3.01
C THR A 24 6.25 1.39 2.52
N GLY A 25 5.05 1.01 2.96
CA GLY A 25 3.80 1.73 2.70
C GLY A 25 3.86 3.20 3.14
N VAL A 26 4.30 3.47 4.37
CA VAL A 26 4.50 4.85 4.88
C VAL A 26 5.42 5.66 3.98
N VAL A 27 6.56 5.10 3.58
CA VAL A 27 7.53 5.79 2.71
C VAL A 27 6.90 6.10 1.35
N PHE A 28 6.23 5.13 0.73
CA PHE A 28 5.57 5.34 -0.56
C PHE A 28 4.44 6.36 -0.47
N SER A 29 3.60 6.31 0.56
CA SER A 29 2.53 7.28 0.79
C SER A 29 3.07 8.68 1.04
N TYR A 30 4.15 8.84 1.80
CA TYR A 30 4.80 10.14 2.01
C TYR A 30 5.29 10.74 0.69
N PHE A 31 6.03 9.97 -0.11
CA PHE A 31 6.55 10.47 -1.38
C PHE A 31 5.42 10.74 -2.39
N GLY A 32 4.39 9.90 -2.42
CA GLY A 32 3.21 10.11 -3.27
C GLY A 32 2.50 11.41 -2.92
N ASP A 33 2.22 11.63 -1.64
CA ASP A 33 1.57 12.84 -1.16
C ASP A 33 2.46 14.08 -1.34
N PHE A 34 3.77 13.97 -1.11
CA PHE A 34 4.73 15.04 -1.38
C PHE A 34 4.71 15.47 -2.85
N ILE A 35 4.71 14.52 -3.79
CA ILE A 35 4.61 14.81 -5.22
C ILE A 35 3.26 15.44 -5.55
N CYS A 36 2.15 14.93 -4.99
CA CYS A 36 0.83 15.50 -5.18
C CYS A 36 0.78 16.97 -4.74
N GLN A 37 1.20 17.27 -3.52
CA GLN A 37 1.14 18.63 -2.99
C GLN A 37 2.10 19.58 -3.73
N LYS A 38 3.34 19.16 -3.98
CA LYS A 38 4.37 20.05 -4.57
C LYS A 38 4.33 20.18 -6.08
N VAL A 39 4.09 19.07 -6.79
CA VAL A 39 4.21 19.03 -8.25
C VAL A 39 2.85 19.24 -8.91
N ILE A 40 1.80 18.58 -8.40
CA ILE A 40 0.48 18.59 -9.01
C ILE A 40 -0.31 19.82 -8.55
N GLU A 41 -0.49 19.96 -7.25
CA GLU A 41 -1.30 21.03 -6.65
C GLU A 41 -0.55 22.35 -6.51
N LYS A 42 0.79 22.30 -6.50
CA LYS A 42 1.69 23.46 -6.28
C LYS A 42 1.33 24.23 -4.99
N SER A 43 0.88 23.50 -3.97
CA SER A 43 0.44 24.05 -2.68
C SER A 43 1.58 24.08 -1.64
N GLU A 44 1.34 24.82 -0.55
CA GLU A 44 2.19 24.69 0.63
C GLU A 44 2.10 23.27 1.20
N PHE A 45 3.21 22.80 1.78
CA PHE A 45 3.25 21.42 2.26
C PHE A 45 2.48 21.31 3.57
N SER A 46 1.37 20.59 3.56
CA SER A 46 0.59 20.25 4.75
C SER A 46 1.14 18.97 5.37
N HIS A 47 1.83 19.13 6.50
CA HIS A 47 2.30 18.02 7.31
C HIS A 47 1.15 17.20 7.90
N GLU A 48 0.02 17.83 8.24
CA GLU A 48 -1.14 17.12 8.79
C GLU A 48 -1.76 16.18 7.76
N ARG A 49 -1.98 16.66 6.53
CA ARG A 49 -2.44 15.81 5.41
C ARG A 49 -1.47 14.65 5.17
N SER A 50 -0.17 14.93 5.18
CA SER A 50 0.84 13.89 4.95
C SER A 50 0.86 12.83 6.04
N LYS A 51 0.66 13.20 7.32
CA LYS A 51 0.50 12.23 8.42
C LYS A 51 -0.71 11.34 8.21
N VAL A 52 -1.85 11.91 7.83
CA VAL A 52 -3.07 11.15 7.52
C VAL A 52 -2.82 10.15 6.40
N PHE A 53 -2.20 10.60 5.30
CA PHE A 53 -1.85 9.75 4.16
C PHE A 53 -0.87 8.63 4.53
N CYS A 54 0.15 8.95 5.33
CA CYS A 54 1.11 7.98 5.84
C CYS A 54 0.45 6.94 6.76
N SER A 55 -0.50 7.36 7.61
CA SER A 55 -1.25 6.45 8.48
C SER A 55 -2.08 5.45 7.68
N TYR A 56 -2.66 5.89 6.56
CA TYR A 56 -3.34 5.01 5.62
C TYR A 56 -2.36 4.02 4.99
N GLY A 57 -1.25 4.50 4.43
CA GLY A 57 -0.22 3.64 3.82
C GLY A 57 0.37 2.60 4.76
N LEU A 58 0.46 2.91 6.05
CA LEU A 58 0.89 1.96 7.08
C LEU A 58 -0.05 0.74 7.16
N VAL A 59 -1.35 0.99 7.11
CA VAL A 59 -2.40 -0.02 7.27
C VAL A 59 -2.67 -0.74 5.95
N GLU A 60 -2.85 0.01 4.86
CA GLU A 60 -3.15 -0.52 3.53
C GLU A 60 -2.05 -1.47 3.04
N ALA A 61 -0.78 -1.10 3.19
CA ALA A 61 0.33 -1.95 2.73
C ALA A 61 0.36 -3.32 3.41
N VAL A 62 -0.19 -3.43 4.61
CA VAL A 62 -0.34 -4.69 5.34
C VAL A 62 -1.60 -5.43 4.89
N ILE A 63 -2.74 -4.75 4.83
CA ILE A 63 -4.02 -5.36 4.44
C ILE A 63 -3.96 -5.85 3.00
N GLY A 64 -3.69 -4.96 2.05
CA GLY A 64 -3.57 -5.27 0.62
C GLY A 64 -2.34 -6.14 0.35
N GLY A 65 -1.17 -5.64 0.74
CA GLY A 65 0.11 -6.25 0.38
C GLY A 65 0.44 -7.56 1.10
N HIS A 66 -0.17 -7.87 2.24
CA HIS A 66 0.05 -9.14 2.93
C HIS A 66 -1.21 -10.02 2.93
N PHE A 67 -2.33 -9.55 3.47
CA PHE A 67 -3.50 -10.40 3.65
C PHE A 67 -4.26 -10.67 2.37
N TRP A 68 -4.55 -9.64 1.58
CA TRP A 68 -5.34 -9.78 0.35
C TRP A 68 -4.60 -10.60 -0.72
N LEU A 69 -3.31 -10.33 -0.94
CA LEU A 69 -2.51 -11.13 -1.88
C LEU A 69 -2.42 -12.60 -1.45
N ASN A 70 -2.19 -12.88 -0.16
CA ASN A 70 -2.19 -14.25 0.35
C ASN A 70 -3.57 -14.93 0.18
N PHE A 71 -4.66 -14.18 0.36
CA PHE A 71 -6.01 -14.66 0.12
C PHE A 71 -6.23 -15.03 -1.35
N LEU A 72 -5.82 -14.18 -2.30
CA LEU A 72 -5.92 -14.46 -3.73
C LEU A 72 -5.09 -15.69 -4.13
N GLU A 73 -3.90 -15.85 -3.55
CA GLU A 73 -3.07 -17.03 -3.79
C GLU A 73 -3.68 -18.32 -3.25
N ARG A 74 -4.29 -18.28 -2.06
CA ARG A 74 -4.98 -19.43 -1.47
C ARG A 74 -6.24 -19.81 -2.26
N SER A 75 -6.99 -18.82 -2.73
CA SER A 75 -8.28 -19.03 -3.42
C SER A 75 -8.13 -19.45 -4.88
N PHE A 76 -7.16 -18.89 -5.61
CA PHE A 76 -7.01 -19.09 -7.05
C PHE A 76 -5.70 -19.80 -7.45
N GLY A 77 -4.88 -20.18 -6.46
CA GLY A 77 -3.63 -20.90 -6.64
C GLY A 77 -2.43 -20.01 -6.95
N THR A 78 -1.22 -20.56 -6.78
CA THR A 78 0.07 -19.87 -6.95
C THR A 78 0.68 -20.01 -8.34
N LYS A 79 0.06 -20.79 -9.24
CA LYS A 79 0.58 -21.04 -10.59
C LYS A 79 0.56 -19.74 -11.41
N ARG A 80 1.70 -19.43 -12.05
CA ARG A 80 1.87 -18.28 -12.94
C ARG A 80 1.31 -18.57 -14.34
N THR A 81 -0.01 -18.64 -14.44
CA THR A 81 -0.72 -18.80 -15.73
C THR A 81 -1.53 -17.55 -16.06
N LEU A 82 -1.74 -17.28 -17.35
CA LEU A 82 -2.55 -16.14 -17.80
C LEU A 82 -3.97 -16.20 -17.20
N LYS A 83 -4.57 -17.39 -17.16
CA LYS A 83 -5.89 -17.60 -16.55
C LYS A 83 -5.91 -17.17 -15.09
N ASN A 84 -4.93 -17.60 -14.29
CA ASN A 84 -4.88 -17.25 -12.87
C ASN A 84 -4.64 -15.75 -12.67
N ALA A 85 -3.80 -15.14 -13.51
CA ALA A 85 -3.59 -13.69 -13.47
C ALA A 85 -4.89 -12.94 -13.76
N LEU A 86 -5.60 -13.28 -14.83
CA LEU A 86 -6.87 -12.64 -15.19
C LEU A 86 -7.93 -12.80 -14.09
N VAL A 87 -8.10 -14.00 -13.54
CA VAL A 87 -9.09 -14.23 -12.47
C VAL A 87 -8.73 -13.41 -11.23
N LYS A 88 -7.46 -13.42 -10.80
CA LYS A 88 -7.02 -12.63 -9.65
C LYS A 88 -7.23 -11.13 -9.88
N THR A 89 -6.86 -10.61 -11.05
CA THR A 89 -7.06 -9.20 -11.39
C THR A 89 -8.53 -8.82 -11.44
N THR A 90 -9.41 -9.65 -12.01
CA THR A 90 -10.85 -9.37 -12.01
C THR A 90 -11.42 -9.32 -10.61
N VAL A 91 -11.00 -10.21 -9.72
CA VAL A 91 -11.44 -10.23 -8.32
C VAL A 91 -10.87 -9.04 -7.55
N ASP A 92 -9.61 -8.69 -7.81
CA ASP A 92 -8.93 -7.53 -7.22
C ASP A 92 -9.64 -6.22 -7.58
N VAL A 93 -9.84 -5.96 -8.87
CA VAL A 93 -10.52 -4.75 -9.36
C VAL A 93 -12.01 -4.75 -9.02
N GLY A 94 -12.65 -5.93 -8.95
CA GLY A 94 -14.08 -6.05 -8.72
C GLY A 94 -14.51 -5.98 -7.25
N LEU A 95 -13.67 -6.48 -6.33
CA LEU A 95 -14.01 -6.54 -4.89
C LEU A 95 -13.10 -5.67 -4.05
N PHE A 96 -11.79 -5.78 -4.23
CA PHE A 96 -10.83 -5.11 -3.36
C PHE A 96 -10.71 -3.64 -3.69
N ALA A 97 -10.56 -3.26 -4.96
CA ALA A 97 -10.40 -1.86 -5.35
C ALA A 97 -11.57 -0.95 -4.92
N PRO A 98 -12.86 -1.34 -5.06
CA PRO A 98 -13.96 -0.50 -4.58
C PRO A 98 -13.99 -0.40 -3.05
N PHE A 99 -13.68 -1.50 -2.35
CA PHE A 99 -13.60 -1.51 -0.90
C PHE A 99 -12.44 -0.62 -0.40
N ASP A 100 -11.27 -0.74 -1.01
CA ASP A 100 -10.07 0.02 -0.68
C ASP A 100 -10.29 1.52 -0.93
N LEU A 101 -10.94 1.88 -2.04
CA LEU A 101 -11.31 3.26 -2.32
C LEU A 101 -12.24 3.85 -1.25
N LEU A 102 -13.26 3.08 -0.82
CA LEU A 102 -14.16 3.51 0.25
C LEU A 102 -13.43 3.66 1.58
N LEU A 103 -12.55 2.71 1.90
CA LEU A 103 -11.70 2.76 3.10
C LEU A 103 -10.82 4.01 3.06
N PHE A 104 -10.13 4.27 1.95
CA PHE A 104 -9.29 5.43 1.75
C PHE A 104 -10.07 6.74 1.97
N MET A 105 -11.19 6.92 1.27
CA MET A 105 -11.98 8.14 1.37
C MET A 105 -12.54 8.36 2.76
N THR A 106 -12.99 7.30 3.45
CA THR A 106 -13.50 7.42 4.82
C THR A 106 -12.39 7.70 5.83
N TRP A 107 -11.20 7.11 5.64
CA TRP A 107 -10.04 7.29 6.50
C TRP A 107 -9.51 8.71 6.44
N THR A 108 -9.30 9.23 5.23
CA THR A 108 -8.76 10.59 5.02
C THR A 108 -9.75 11.64 5.51
N ASN A 109 -11.04 11.53 5.15
CA ASN A 109 -12.06 12.48 5.62
C ASN A 109 -12.21 12.49 7.15
N LYS A 110 -12.15 11.32 7.81
CA LYS A 110 -12.33 11.26 9.26
C LYS A 110 -11.16 11.93 9.99
N LEU A 111 -9.93 11.73 9.52
CA LEU A 111 -8.74 12.26 10.19
C LEU A 111 -8.43 13.72 9.82
N GLU A 112 -8.92 14.21 8.69
CA GLU A 112 -8.83 15.64 8.35
C GLU A 112 -9.82 16.50 9.16
N ASN A 113 -10.92 15.92 9.63
CA ASN A 113 -11.97 16.62 10.40
C ASN A 113 -11.91 16.36 11.91
N SER A 114 -10.91 15.62 12.40
CA SER A 114 -10.73 15.28 13.83
C SER A 114 -9.64 16.12 14.47
#